data_AF-A0A9D6GPH6-F1
#
_entry.id   AF-A0A9D6GPH6-F1
#
_cell.length_a   1.000
_cell.length_b   1.000
_cell.length_c   1.000
_cell.angle_alpha   90.00
_cell.angle_beta   90.00
_cell.angle_gamma   90.00
#
_symmetry.space_group_name_H-M   'P 1'
#
loop_
_entity.id
_entity.type
_entity.pdbx_description
1 polymer ?
#
loop_
_entity_poly.entity_id
_entity_poly.type
_entity_poly.pdbx_seq_one_letter_code
_entity_poly.pdbx_strand_id
1 'polypeptide(L)'
;DVTERRARLQREAVEARRKRFEGAGTVRTLAPGTTFELHDHAEHGSQGGNRFVVLSVTHAARNNLGFGGEHANASDEPLYEARLHAQRAHVPVRLMPLDTRGRPALSKPHVTGTQTALVVGLGEPVHTDRDGRIKVQFHWQRGAQGSHRLSPPAGDNAPASDASGTWVRVAQHWAGANWGGAFIPRLGQEVVVAFIEGDIDRPVVIGAAYNGQGQDNAAGNTVASGAAQATGNAPAWFPGSQRQGATQGHAHAATLSGFHSQSLDSSQAGGGGHNQLVMDDTGSQGRLMLHTTQAQTWLQMGHLLQQSGNQRLQPRGHGLELHTQAQGALRAGRGLHLSTHARQGGTTARAQPLDTREAEQQLQAHAELLQALHANAQTHRAQLPGEAAPDHLPARQALAATLTSLQATEGGQTSDADGDTPIGGGQGHIDTSGRPDLILSACADIHAATPAHSVIACGQNVTLTTAQDANLLAQRHQAWAVKGGISLFTRGETKDTQRGVQDVGIKLHAASGNVRTEAQSGPFTLTAQKAVDLQSTTADIVITAPERIVLNGGGGYLKIEGGNIEIGTSGPATFKGAAKELTGGGSASATASLKKAGEIKGCAQRQVKGLDAITEF
;
A
#
# COMPACT_ATOMS: atom_id res chain seq x y z
N ASP A 1 36.47 -5.58 -38.29
CA ASP A 1 35.43 -4.69 -37.73
C ASP A 1 35.01 -3.65 -38.79
N VAL A 2 33.72 -3.28 -38.86
CA VAL A 2 33.20 -2.25 -39.81
C VAL A 2 33.76 -0.87 -39.48
N THR A 3 33.97 -0.56 -38.19
CA THR A 3 34.53 0.71 -37.72
C THR A 3 35.98 0.85 -38.16
N GLU A 4 36.78 -0.18 -37.91
CA GLU A 4 38.17 -0.28 -38.35
C GLU A 4 38.29 -0.15 -39.88
N ARG A 5 37.39 -0.80 -40.63
CA ARG A 5 37.33 -0.65 -42.10
C ARG A 5 37.05 0.79 -42.51
N ARG A 6 36.07 1.47 -41.90
CA ARG A 6 35.75 2.88 -42.21
C ARG A 6 36.91 3.81 -41.87
N ALA A 7 37.51 3.66 -40.70
CA ALA A 7 38.68 4.45 -40.27
C ALA A 7 39.87 4.23 -41.22
N ARG A 8 40.14 2.98 -41.61
CA ARG A 8 41.18 2.64 -42.59
C ARG A 8 40.92 3.30 -43.94
N LEU A 9 39.69 3.22 -44.46
CA LEU A 9 39.32 3.84 -45.74
C LEU A 9 39.47 5.37 -45.70
N GLN A 10 39.10 6.02 -44.59
CA GLN A 10 39.31 7.47 -44.41
C GLN A 10 40.80 7.83 -44.34
N ARG A 11 41.60 7.05 -43.60
CA ARG A 11 43.05 7.22 -43.54
C ARG A 11 43.70 7.08 -44.91
N GLU A 12 43.38 6.01 -45.63
CA GLU A 12 43.86 5.77 -47.01
C GLU A 12 43.50 6.94 -47.93
N ALA A 13 42.33 7.57 -47.76
CA ALA A 13 41.93 8.73 -48.55
C ALA A 13 42.74 10.00 -48.26
N VAL A 14 43.18 10.19 -47.01
CA VAL A 14 44.08 11.29 -46.64
C VAL A 14 45.51 10.99 -47.10
N GLU A 15 46.01 9.78 -46.86
CA GLU A 15 47.35 9.34 -47.26
C GLU A 15 47.56 9.41 -48.77
N ALA A 16 46.55 9.00 -49.57
CA ALA A 16 46.58 9.08 -51.03
C ALA A 16 46.76 10.51 -51.57
N ARG A 17 46.50 11.54 -50.74
CA ARG A 17 46.69 12.95 -51.11
C ARG A 17 48.04 13.52 -50.75
N ARG A 18 48.81 12.85 -49.89
CA ARG A 18 50.10 13.37 -49.41
C ARG A 18 51.10 13.62 -50.54
N LYS A 19 51.05 12.80 -51.60
CA LYS A 19 51.90 12.96 -52.79
C LYS A 19 51.09 12.71 -54.05
N ARG A 20 50.88 13.77 -54.83
CA ARG A 20 50.28 13.74 -56.17
C ARG A 20 51.29 14.22 -57.19
N PHE A 21 51.09 13.80 -58.42
CA PHE A 21 51.96 14.12 -59.54
C PHE A 21 51.13 14.83 -60.59
N GLU A 22 51.71 15.87 -61.17
CA GLU A 22 51.15 16.59 -62.30
C GLU A 22 52.07 16.36 -63.49
N GLY A 23 51.49 16.15 -64.66
CA GLY A 23 52.25 15.93 -65.88
C GLY A 23 51.50 16.45 -67.08
N ALA A 24 52.24 16.76 -68.13
CA ALA A 24 51.70 17.10 -69.43
C ALA A 24 52.33 16.19 -70.50
N GLY A 25 51.57 15.83 -71.53
CA GLY A 25 52.07 15.03 -72.63
C GLY A 25 51.10 14.99 -73.81
N THR A 26 51.41 14.20 -74.82
CA THR A 26 50.63 14.14 -76.08
C THR A 26 49.84 12.83 -76.24
N VAL A 27 49.71 12.05 -75.16
CA VAL A 27 49.00 10.76 -75.17
C VAL A 27 47.48 10.98 -75.21
N ARG A 28 46.85 10.54 -76.30
CA ARG A 28 45.40 10.74 -76.56
C ARG A 28 44.49 9.77 -75.83
N THR A 29 45.03 8.64 -75.38
CA THR A 29 44.29 7.56 -74.71
C THR A 29 44.28 7.67 -73.20
N LEU A 30 44.95 8.68 -72.61
CA LEU A 30 44.91 8.91 -71.17
C LEU A 30 43.47 9.17 -70.74
N ALA A 31 43.00 8.43 -69.74
CA ALA A 31 41.66 8.59 -69.17
C ALA A 31 41.69 8.37 -67.65
N PRO A 32 40.79 9.01 -66.87
CA PRO A 32 40.71 8.77 -65.44
C PRO A 32 40.47 7.29 -65.14
N GLY A 33 41.14 6.74 -64.12
CA GLY A 33 41.07 5.33 -63.73
C GLY A 33 42.00 4.39 -64.51
N THR A 34 42.72 4.88 -65.53
CA THR A 34 43.75 4.11 -66.25
C THR A 34 45.12 4.22 -65.57
N THR A 35 46.01 3.25 -65.81
CA THR A 35 47.40 3.28 -65.30
C THR A 35 48.42 3.41 -66.43
N PHE A 36 49.53 4.09 -66.17
CA PHE A 36 50.64 4.22 -67.12
C PHE A 36 51.99 4.06 -66.40
N GLU A 37 53.04 3.77 -67.17
CA GLU A 37 54.43 3.75 -66.70
C GLU A 37 55.19 4.93 -67.32
N LEU A 38 55.97 5.64 -66.49
CA LEU A 38 56.76 6.79 -66.89
C LEU A 38 58.21 6.36 -67.10
N HIS A 39 58.69 6.45 -68.34
CA HIS A 39 60.08 6.15 -68.70
C HIS A 39 60.91 7.44 -68.83
N ASP A 40 62.24 7.32 -68.77
CA ASP A 40 63.22 8.40 -68.99
C ASP A 40 63.12 9.65 -68.09
N HIS A 41 62.42 9.53 -66.96
CA HIS A 41 62.36 10.60 -65.95
C HIS A 41 63.47 10.45 -64.91
N ALA A 42 64.28 11.50 -64.72
CA ALA A 42 65.50 11.50 -63.89
C ALA A 42 65.30 10.94 -62.47
N GLU A 43 64.14 11.19 -61.84
CA GLU A 43 63.84 10.75 -60.47
C GLU A 43 62.97 9.49 -60.38
N HIS A 44 62.41 8.99 -61.49
CA HIS A 44 61.35 7.97 -61.46
C HIS A 44 61.65 6.73 -62.32
N GLY A 45 62.92 6.54 -62.73
CA GLY A 45 63.27 5.66 -63.85
C GLY A 45 63.53 4.17 -63.61
N SER A 46 63.71 3.62 -62.40
CA SER A 46 64.26 2.25 -62.34
C SER A 46 64.05 1.38 -61.10
N GLN A 47 63.33 1.83 -60.06
CA GLN A 47 63.08 1.00 -58.86
C GLN A 47 61.60 1.00 -58.42
N GLY A 48 60.72 0.45 -59.26
CA GLY A 48 59.29 0.21 -58.94
C GLY A 48 58.43 1.46 -58.71
N GLY A 49 59.00 2.65 -58.89
CA GLY A 49 58.37 3.95 -58.71
C GLY A 49 57.91 4.64 -60.00
N ASN A 50 57.86 3.94 -61.13
CA ASN A 50 57.51 4.51 -62.43
C ASN A 50 56.03 4.34 -62.80
N ARG A 51 55.24 3.57 -62.03
CA ARG A 51 53.84 3.27 -62.36
C ARG A 51 52.85 4.17 -61.63
N PHE A 52 51.94 4.76 -62.40
CA PHE A 52 50.98 5.76 -61.95
C PHE A 52 49.55 5.40 -62.36
N VAL A 53 48.57 5.91 -61.63
CA VAL A 53 47.14 5.88 -61.98
C VAL A 53 46.66 7.31 -62.23
N VAL A 54 45.95 7.52 -63.33
CA VAL A 54 45.38 8.81 -63.72
C VAL A 54 44.14 9.08 -62.87
N LEU A 55 44.14 10.18 -62.12
CA LEU A 55 43.02 10.63 -61.29
C LEU A 55 42.09 11.56 -62.06
N SER A 56 42.66 12.45 -62.86
CA SER A 56 41.96 13.32 -63.79
C SER A 56 42.89 13.65 -64.96
N VAL A 57 42.29 13.96 -66.11
CA VAL A 57 43.01 14.43 -67.30
C VAL A 57 42.17 15.50 -67.97
N THR A 58 42.84 16.56 -68.39
CA THR A 58 42.27 17.64 -69.19
C THR A 58 42.91 17.57 -70.57
N HIS A 59 42.09 17.35 -71.58
CA HIS A 59 42.52 17.29 -72.98
C HIS A 59 42.31 18.66 -73.61
N ALA A 60 43.38 19.28 -74.12
CA ALA A 60 43.34 20.46 -74.95
C ALA A 60 43.76 20.06 -76.37
N ALA A 61 42.93 20.35 -77.37
CA ALA A 61 43.21 20.06 -78.77
C ALA A 61 42.97 21.31 -79.60
N ARG A 62 43.90 21.60 -80.51
CA ARG A 62 43.80 22.70 -81.48
C ARG A 62 43.71 22.09 -82.87
N ASN A 63 42.76 22.58 -83.67
CA ASN A 63 42.60 22.16 -85.06
C ASN A 63 43.58 22.93 -85.95
N ASN A 64 44.41 22.24 -86.74
CA ASN A 64 45.32 22.81 -87.74
C ASN A 64 44.82 22.76 -89.18
N LEU A 65 43.56 22.41 -89.38
CA LEU A 65 42.91 22.44 -90.70
C LEU A 65 42.24 23.80 -90.91
N GLY A 66 42.72 24.57 -91.89
CA GLY A 66 41.98 25.71 -92.42
C GLY A 66 40.77 25.26 -93.24
N PHE A 67 39.75 26.11 -93.38
CA PHE A 67 38.66 25.90 -94.34
C PHE A 67 39.23 25.96 -95.77
N GLY A 68 39.65 24.80 -96.30
CA GLY A 68 40.32 24.67 -97.61
C GLY A 68 41.38 23.56 -97.68
N GLY A 69 41.76 22.94 -96.56
CA GLY A 69 42.68 21.78 -96.53
C GLY A 69 44.17 22.13 -96.45
N GLU A 70 44.54 23.41 -96.50
CA GLU A 70 45.92 23.84 -96.28
C GLU A 70 46.30 23.72 -94.80
N HIS A 71 47.45 23.08 -94.55
CA HIS A 71 48.01 22.86 -93.22
C HIS A 71 48.88 24.05 -92.85
N ALA A 72 48.38 24.97 -92.02
CA ALA A 72 49.16 26.09 -91.52
C ALA A 72 49.28 26.00 -89.99
N ASN A 73 50.37 25.43 -89.50
CA ASN A 73 50.71 25.47 -88.08
C ASN A 73 51.69 26.63 -87.83
N ALA A 74 51.21 27.87 -88.02
CA ALA A 74 52.01 29.09 -87.94
C ALA A 74 52.35 29.53 -86.49
N SER A 75 52.11 28.66 -85.50
CA SER A 75 52.30 28.90 -84.07
C SER A 75 53.05 27.73 -83.46
N ASP A 76 54.03 28.02 -82.60
CA ASP A 76 54.83 27.03 -81.85
C ASP A 76 54.04 26.30 -80.74
N GLU A 77 52.75 26.61 -80.53
CA GLU A 77 51.94 25.91 -79.54
C GLU A 77 51.58 24.48 -79.99
N PRO A 78 51.51 23.50 -79.07
CA PRO A 78 51.22 22.11 -79.39
C PRO A 78 49.79 21.91 -79.91
N LEU A 79 49.62 21.04 -80.92
CA LEU A 79 48.31 20.69 -81.50
C LEU A 79 47.39 19.94 -80.53
N TYR A 80 47.99 19.25 -79.57
CA TYR A 80 47.28 18.49 -78.58
C TYR A 80 48.13 18.41 -77.32
N GLU A 81 47.51 18.64 -76.17
CA GLU A 81 48.11 18.53 -74.86
C GLU A 81 47.12 17.82 -73.92
N ALA A 82 47.60 16.79 -73.23
CA ALA A 82 46.93 16.14 -72.12
C ALA A 82 47.64 16.53 -70.84
N ARG A 83 46.98 17.34 -70.00
CA ARG A 83 47.44 17.61 -68.63
C ARG A 83 46.76 16.64 -67.69
N LEU A 84 47.53 15.93 -66.88
CA LEU A 84 47.05 14.87 -66.01
C LEU A 84 47.43 15.13 -64.56
N HIS A 85 46.54 14.74 -63.64
CA HIS A 85 46.87 14.53 -62.24
C HIS A 85 46.89 13.04 -61.97
N ALA A 86 47.95 12.55 -61.35
CA ALA A 86 48.16 11.14 -61.08
C ALA A 86 48.65 10.88 -59.66
N GLN A 87 48.55 9.62 -59.23
CA GLN A 87 49.17 9.10 -58.01
C GLN A 87 49.89 7.77 -58.32
N ARG A 88 50.75 7.30 -57.41
CA ARG A 88 51.41 6.00 -57.58
C ARG A 88 50.39 4.87 -57.61
N ALA A 89 50.56 3.91 -58.52
CA ALA A 89 49.58 2.83 -58.70
C ALA A 89 49.42 1.90 -57.48
N HIS A 90 50.46 1.77 -56.63
CA HIS A 90 50.39 0.96 -55.40
C HIS A 90 49.65 1.66 -54.25
N VAL A 91 49.38 2.97 -54.35
CA VAL A 91 48.61 3.71 -53.36
C VAL A 91 47.13 3.59 -53.72
N PRO A 92 46.27 3.04 -52.83
CA PRO A 92 44.86 2.86 -53.13
C PRO A 92 44.15 4.18 -53.50
N VAL A 93 43.39 4.18 -54.59
CA VAL A 93 42.52 5.32 -54.93
C VAL A 93 41.32 5.31 -53.98
N ARG A 94 41.11 6.41 -53.28
CA ARG A 94 39.96 6.61 -52.38
C ARG A 94 39.33 7.98 -52.65
N LEU A 95 38.01 7.98 -52.74
CA LEU A 95 37.25 9.20 -52.92
C LEU A 95 37.09 9.89 -51.56
N MET A 96 37.51 11.14 -51.50
CA MET A 96 37.12 12.08 -50.46
C MET A 96 36.64 13.34 -51.18
N PRO A 97 35.35 13.44 -51.54
CA PRO A 97 34.85 14.64 -52.19
C PRO A 97 35.16 15.83 -51.31
N LEU A 98 35.71 16.90 -51.89
CA LEU A 98 36.04 18.13 -51.20
C LEU A 98 35.18 19.27 -51.74
N ASP A 99 34.88 20.24 -50.89
CA ASP A 99 34.29 21.50 -51.28
C ASP A 99 35.36 22.38 -51.95
N THR A 100 34.95 23.53 -52.46
CA THR A 100 35.83 24.51 -53.12
C THR A 100 36.93 25.08 -52.21
N ARG A 101 36.88 24.80 -50.89
CA ARG A 101 37.88 25.21 -49.89
C ARG A 101 38.75 24.04 -49.42
N GLY A 102 38.63 22.87 -50.06
CA GLY A 102 39.42 21.69 -49.74
C GLY A 102 38.96 20.91 -48.50
N ARG A 103 37.73 21.12 -48.02
CA ARG A 103 37.13 20.39 -46.87
C ARG A 103 36.19 19.30 -47.36
N PRO A 104 36.02 18.16 -46.66
CA PRO A 104 35.12 17.10 -47.13
C PRO A 104 33.70 17.61 -47.49
N ALA A 105 33.27 17.40 -48.74
CA ALA A 105 32.03 17.93 -49.32
C ALA A 105 30.78 17.07 -49.11
N LEU A 106 30.94 15.76 -48.85
CA LEU A 106 29.81 14.92 -48.43
C LEU A 106 29.68 15.02 -46.91
N SER A 107 29.00 16.05 -46.43
CA SER A 107 28.48 16.02 -45.07
C SER A 107 27.44 14.91 -44.99
N LYS A 108 27.52 14.10 -43.93
CA LYS A 108 26.43 13.20 -43.56
C LYS A 108 25.15 14.05 -43.44
N PRO A 109 23.97 13.57 -43.90
CA PRO A 109 22.71 14.26 -43.66
C PRO A 109 22.60 14.60 -42.17
N HIS A 110 22.31 15.87 -41.90
CA HIS A 110 22.30 16.42 -40.55
C HIS A 110 20.93 17.04 -40.29
N VAL A 111 20.45 16.88 -39.07
CA VAL A 111 19.22 17.52 -38.60
C VAL A 111 19.57 18.57 -37.56
N THR A 112 19.02 19.76 -37.75
CA THR A 112 19.12 20.85 -36.79
C THR A 112 17.86 20.86 -35.93
N GLY A 113 18.02 20.59 -34.62
CA GLY A 113 16.92 20.57 -33.66
C GLY A 113 16.25 19.21 -33.50
N THR A 114 15.04 19.24 -32.93
CA THR A 114 14.22 18.06 -32.63
C THR A 114 13.09 17.91 -33.65
N GLN A 115 12.54 16.71 -33.73
CA GLN A 115 11.32 16.43 -34.51
C GLN A 115 10.30 15.72 -33.64
N THR A 116 9.03 15.74 -34.03
CA THR A 116 8.00 14.88 -33.44
C THR A 116 7.81 13.63 -34.30
N ALA A 117 7.39 12.56 -33.66
CA ALA A 117 7.04 11.31 -34.32
C ALA A 117 5.91 10.60 -33.57
N LEU A 118 5.19 9.73 -34.27
CA LEU A 118 4.12 8.91 -33.69
C LEU A 118 4.68 7.55 -33.30
N VAL A 119 4.28 7.05 -32.13
CA VAL A 119 4.65 5.71 -31.68
C VAL A 119 3.82 4.67 -32.42
N VAL A 120 4.48 3.67 -32.99
CA VAL A 120 3.87 2.64 -33.84
C VAL A 120 4.35 1.25 -33.42
N GLY A 121 3.62 0.21 -33.79
CA GLY A 121 3.97 -1.16 -33.42
C GLY A 121 2.93 -2.20 -33.83
N LEU A 122 3.00 -3.37 -33.20
CA LEU A 122 2.00 -4.43 -33.35
C LEU A 122 0.80 -4.12 -32.46
N GLY A 123 -0.39 -3.96 -33.07
CA GLY A 123 -1.79 -3.87 -32.58
C GLY A 123 -2.17 -3.67 -31.10
N GLU A 124 -1.33 -4.06 -30.15
CA GLU A 124 -1.42 -3.86 -28.72
C GLU A 124 -1.11 -2.40 -28.31
N PRO A 125 -1.63 -1.91 -27.17
CA PRO A 125 -1.37 -0.54 -26.69
C PRO A 125 0.10 -0.19 -26.44
N VAL A 126 0.97 -1.18 -26.21
CA VAL A 126 2.40 -0.99 -25.97
C VAL A 126 3.20 -1.96 -26.82
N HIS A 127 4.20 -1.45 -27.55
CA HIS A 127 5.15 -2.25 -28.33
C HIS A 127 6.58 -1.79 -28.02
N THR A 128 7.29 -2.57 -27.20
CA THR A 128 8.62 -2.24 -26.69
C THR A 128 9.48 -3.49 -26.57
N ASP A 129 10.80 -3.31 -26.52
CA ASP A 129 11.76 -4.39 -26.27
C ASP A 129 12.26 -4.42 -24.81
N ARG A 130 13.22 -5.32 -24.52
CA ARG A 130 13.80 -5.47 -23.17
C ARG A 130 14.35 -4.15 -22.60
N ASP A 131 14.85 -3.26 -23.46
CA ASP A 131 15.54 -2.03 -23.06
C ASP A 131 14.57 -0.83 -23.02
N GLY A 132 13.26 -1.05 -23.18
CA GLY A 132 12.26 0.01 -23.18
C GLY A 132 12.28 0.87 -24.45
N ARG A 133 12.87 0.39 -25.54
CA ARG A 133 12.91 1.11 -26.81
C ARG A 133 11.58 0.96 -27.53
N ILE A 134 11.20 1.99 -28.29
CA ILE A 134 9.95 2.00 -29.06
C ILE A 134 10.25 2.14 -30.55
N LYS A 135 9.26 1.83 -31.39
CA LYS A 135 9.29 2.17 -32.82
C LYS A 135 8.47 3.43 -33.06
N VAL A 136 8.97 4.26 -33.97
CA VAL A 136 8.36 5.55 -34.29
C VAL A 136 8.22 5.72 -35.80
N GLN A 137 7.18 6.47 -36.18
CA GLN A 137 6.96 6.91 -37.55
C GLN A 137 6.95 8.43 -37.60
N PHE A 138 7.88 9.00 -38.36
CA PHE A 138 7.98 10.44 -38.57
C PHE A 138 6.92 10.93 -39.56
N HIS A 139 6.48 12.18 -39.39
CA HIS A 139 5.42 12.77 -40.20
C HIS A 139 5.77 12.89 -41.70
N TRP A 140 7.06 12.99 -42.04
CA TRP A 140 7.53 13.09 -43.42
C TRP A 140 7.63 11.74 -44.15
N GLN A 141 7.47 10.61 -43.45
CA GLN A 141 7.46 9.31 -44.10
C GLN A 141 6.20 9.14 -44.96
N ARG A 142 6.39 8.59 -46.17
CA ARG A 142 5.35 8.44 -47.20
C ARG A 142 4.93 6.98 -47.30
N GLY A 143 3.64 6.73 -47.46
CA GLY A 143 3.10 5.39 -47.33
C GLY A 143 1.61 5.34 -47.06
N ALA A 144 1.06 4.13 -46.97
CA ALA A 144 -0.38 3.91 -46.81
C ALA A 144 -0.93 4.52 -45.51
N GLN A 145 -0.11 4.57 -44.46
CA GLN A 145 -0.46 5.15 -43.16
C GLN A 145 0.37 6.41 -42.83
N GLY A 146 0.95 7.06 -43.84
CA GLY A 146 1.72 8.30 -43.66
C GLY A 146 0.85 9.52 -43.35
N SER A 147 1.37 10.47 -42.56
CA SER A 147 0.62 11.66 -42.10
C SER A 147 0.11 12.54 -43.25
N HIS A 148 0.87 12.63 -44.34
CA HIS A 148 0.48 13.42 -45.53
C HIS A 148 -0.15 12.57 -46.66
N ARG A 149 -0.30 11.25 -46.45
CA ARG A 149 -0.85 10.28 -47.44
C ARG A 149 -0.24 10.36 -48.85
N LEU A 150 0.98 10.87 -48.96
CA LEU A 150 1.71 10.93 -50.21
C LEU A 150 2.19 9.53 -50.59
N SER A 151 2.12 9.21 -51.89
CA SER A 151 2.67 7.96 -52.41
C SER A 151 4.20 7.92 -52.24
N PRO A 152 4.77 6.80 -51.76
CA PRO A 152 6.20 6.67 -51.64
C PRO A 152 6.88 6.44 -53.00
N PRO A 153 8.11 6.92 -53.20
CA PRO A 153 8.86 6.68 -54.44
C PRO A 153 9.27 5.21 -54.64
N ALA A 154 9.42 4.44 -53.57
CA ALA A 154 9.64 2.99 -53.60
C ALA A 154 9.28 2.36 -52.24
N GLY A 155 8.48 1.29 -52.24
CA GLY A 155 8.04 0.56 -51.03
C GLY A 155 7.16 1.38 -50.08
N ASP A 156 6.37 0.73 -49.21
CA ASP A 156 5.67 1.45 -48.15
C ASP A 156 6.66 1.84 -47.03
N ASN A 157 6.96 3.13 -46.90
CA ASN A 157 7.90 3.64 -45.89
C ASN A 157 7.18 4.20 -44.65
N ALA A 158 5.84 4.14 -44.61
CA ALA A 158 5.02 4.57 -43.49
C ALA A 158 3.87 3.58 -43.23
N PRO A 159 4.17 2.30 -42.95
CA PRO A 159 3.17 1.25 -42.77
C PRO A 159 2.42 1.33 -41.43
N ALA A 160 2.89 2.17 -40.49
CA ALA A 160 2.38 2.29 -39.13
C ALA A 160 2.29 0.97 -38.35
N SER A 161 3.31 0.13 -38.52
CA SER A 161 3.43 -1.17 -37.87
C SER A 161 4.82 -1.33 -37.28
N ASP A 162 5.13 -2.52 -36.77
CA ASP A 162 6.49 -2.85 -36.36
C ASP A 162 7.48 -2.89 -37.54
N ALA A 163 7.03 -2.88 -38.79
CA ALA A 163 7.90 -2.67 -39.94
C ALA A 163 8.44 -1.22 -40.04
N SER A 164 7.88 -0.27 -39.30
CA SER A 164 8.32 1.13 -39.29
C SER A 164 9.63 1.31 -38.53
N GLY A 165 10.70 1.60 -39.27
CA GLY A 165 11.96 2.13 -38.72
C GLY A 165 12.75 1.16 -37.82
N THR A 166 13.61 1.73 -36.98
CA THR A 166 14.44 1.00 -36.01
C THR A 166 14.00 1.28 -34.57
N TRP A 167 14.50 0.51 -33.62
CA TRP A 167 14.28 0.72 -32.20
C TRP A 167 14.93 2.02 -31.72
N VAL A 168 14.13 2.91 -31.14
CA VAL A 168 14.55 4.22 -30.63
C VAL A 168 14.51 4.21 -29.10
N ARG A 169 15.60 4.63 -28.46
CA ARG A 169 15.69 4.73 -27.01
C ARG A 169 14.80 5.85 -26.48
N VAL A 170 14.20 5.63 -25.31
CA VAL A 170 13.39 6.62 -24.60
C VAL A 170 14.16 7.13 -23.39
N ALA A 171 14.42 8.43 -23.34
CA ALA A 171 15.02 9.08 -22.19
C ALA A 171 14.05 9.00 -21.01
N GLN A 172 14.56 8.52 -19.87
CA GLN A 172 13.81 8.44 -18.63
C GLN A 172 14.19 9.63 -17.73
N HIS A 173 13.27 10.06 -16.86
CA HIS A 173 13.53 11.14 -15.90
C HIS A 173 14.72 10.82 -14.97
N TRP A 174 14.90 9.55 -14.62
CA TRP A 174 16.02 9.01 -13.87
C TRP A 174 16.28 7.58 -14.32
N ALA A 175 17.53 7.20 -14.61
CA ALA A 175 17.92 5.82 -14.92
C ALA A 175 19.17 5.39 -14.14
N GLY A 176 19.10 4.24 -13.48
CA GLY A 176 20.20 3.56 -12.78
C GLY A 176 20.25 2.07 -13.11
N ALA A 177 21.20 1.32 -12.53
CA ALA A 177 21.51 -0.06 -12.92
C ALA A 177 20.38 -1.10 -12.68
N ASN A 178 19.33 -0.74 -11.93
CA ASN A 178 18.06 -1.49 -11.78
C ASN A 178 17.01 -0.65 -11.02
N TRP A 179 17.04 0.67 -11.19
CA TRP A 179 16.21 1.61 -10.42
C TRP A 179 16.10 2.93 -11.19
N GLY A 180 15.01 3.68 -10.98
CA GLY A 180 14.74 4.92 -11.71
C GLY A 180 13.27 5.06 -12.09
N GLY A 181 12.98 5.99 -13.00
CA GLY A 181 11.65 6.15 -13.61
C GLY A 181 11.50 5.27 -14.85
N ALA A 182 10.28 4.76 -15.07
CA ALA A 182 9.95 4.01 -16.27
C ALA A 182 8.64 4.54 -16.88
N PHE A 183 8.77 5.27 -17.99
CA PHE A 183 7.65 5.73 -18.80
C PHE A 183 7.88 5.25 -20.24
N ILE A 184 6.96 4.40 -20.71
CA ILE A 184 6.97 3.87 -22.07
C ILE A 184 5.81 4.50 -22.83
N PRO A 185 6.10 5.34 -23.84
CA PRO A 185 5.08 5.87 -24.74
C PRO A 185 4.28 4.75 -25.40
N ARG A 186 2.96 4.93 -25.46
CA ARG A 186 1.99 3.96 -26.01
C ARG A 186 1.74 4.21 -27.49
N LEU A 187 1.24 3.21 -28.20
CA LEU A 187 0.90 3.34 -29.62
C LEU A 187 -0.05 4.52 -29.85
N GLY A 188 0.24 5.30 -30.88
CA GLY A 188 -0.51 6.50 -31.24
C GLY A 188 -0.12 7.77 -30.48
N GLN A 189 0.69 7.68 -29.43
CA GLN A 189 1.20 8.87 -28.73
C GLN A 189 2.24 9.60 -29.58
N GLU A 190 2.34 10.91 -29.38
CA GLU A 190 3.35 11.73 -30.03
C GLU A 190 4.54 11.96 -29.10
N VAL A 191 5.73 11.68 -29.63
CA VAL A 191 6.99 11.78 -28.92
C VAL A 191 7.89 12.81 -29.58
N VAL A 192 8.70 13.48 -28.77
CA VAL A 192 9.74 14.39 -29.22
C VAL A 192 11.04 13.59 -29.36
N VAL A 193 11.64 13.62 -30.55
CA VAL A 193 12.85 12.89 -30.92
C VAL A 193 13.99 13.87 -31.14
N ALA A 194 15.07 13.68 -30.39
CA ALA A 194 16.36 14.30 -30.63
C ALA A 194 17.30 13.35 -31.36
N PHE A 195 18.35 13.89 -31.95
CA PHE A 195 19.34 13.13 -32.71
C PHE A 195 20.72 13.42 -32.13
N ILE A 196 21.42 12.38 -31.68
CA ILE A 196 22.73 12.55 -31.02
C ILE A 196 23.71 13.18 -32.02
N GLU A 197 24.29 14.33 -31.67
CA GLU A 197 25.18 15.11 -32.57
C GLU A 197 24.49 15.57 -33.88
N GLY A 198 23.15 15.58 -33.91
CA GLY A 198 22.35 15.83 -35.12
C GLY A 198 22.50 14.76 -36.20
N ASP A 199 22.96 13.57 -35.82
CA ASP A 199 23.04 12.41 -36.70
C ASP A 199 21.67 11.73 -36.85
N ILE A 200 21.11 11.75 -38.06
CA ILE A 200 19.80 11.17 -38.36
C ILE A 200 19.70 9.67 -38.06
N ASP A 201 20.83 8.96 -38.00
CA ASP A 201 20.89 7.53 -37.69
C ASP A 201 20.90 7.24 -36.18
N ARG A 202 20.95 8.27 -35.32
CA ARG A 202 21.06 8.13 -33.86
C ARG A 202 19.90 8.84 -33.13
N PRO A 203 18.62 8.46 -33.41
CA PRO A 203 17.47 9.05 -32.74
C PRO A 203 17.38 8.61 -31.27
N VAL A 204 16.88 9.50 -30.42
CA VAL A 204 16.51 9.26 -29.02
C VAL A 204 15.26 10.06 -28.72
N VAL A 205 14.22 9.41 -28.19
CA VAL A 205 13.04 10.09 -27.66
C VAL A 205 13.41 10.79 -26.37
N ILE A 206 13.10 12.08 -26.25
CA ILE A 206 13.42 12.93 -25.09
C ILE A 206 12.19 13.34 -24.29
N GLY A 207 10.98 13.03 -24.77
CA GLY A 207 9.73 13.33 -24.09
C GLY A 207 8.50 13.00 -24.94
N ALA A 208 7.32 13.29 -24.40
CA ALA A 208 6.04 13.17 -25.09
C ALA A 208 5.31 14.52 -25.07
N ALA A 209 4.50 14.78 -26.09
CA ALA A 209 3.76 16.03 -26.24
C ALA A 209 2.25 15.78 -26.26
N TYR A 210 1.50 16.66 -25.61
CA TYR A 210 0.06 16.75 -25.84
C TYR A 210 -0.20 17.40 -27.19
N ASN A 211 -1.00 16.75 -28.03
CA ASN A 211 -1.26 17.14 -29.41
C ASN A 211 -2.75 16.97 -29.82
N GLY A 212 -3.61 16.59 -28.88
CA GLY A 212 -5.04 16.44 -29.09
C GLY A 212 -5.80 17.77 -28.98
N GLN A 213 -7.02 17.79 -29.52
CA GLN A 213 -8.00 18.85 -29.29
C GLN A 213 -8.94 18.40 -28.16
N GLY A 214 -8.56 18.70 -26.92
CA GLY A 214 -9.36 18.37 -25.73
C GLY A 214 -10.77 19.00 -25.75
N GLN A 215 -11.70 18.42 -25.00
CA GLN A 215 -13.01 19.04 -24.75
C GLN A 215 -12.86 20.21 -23.76
N ASP A 216 -13.69 21.25 -23.88
CA ASP A 216 -13.61 22.43 -22.99
C ASP A 216 -13.90 22.10 -21.51
N ASN A 217 -14.85 21.20 -21.25
CA ASN A 217 -15.35 20.88 -19.91
C ASN A 217 -15.63 19.37 -19.75
N ALA A 218 -14.77 18.51 -20.30
CA ALA A 218 -14.85 17.06 -20.15
C ALA A 218 -13.49 16.37 -20.39
N ALA A 219 -13.21 15.25 -19.72
CA ALA A 219 -11.98 14.49 -19.97
C ALA A 219 -11.96 13.88 -21.39
N GLY A 220 -10.76 13.61 -21.89
CA GLY A 220 -10.56 13.00 -23.20
C GLY A 220 -10.35 14.02 -24.33
N ASN A 221 -10.29 13.50 -25.55
CA ASN A 221 -9.94 14.26 -26.74
C ASN A 221 -11.01 14.09 -27.82
N THR A 222 -11.26 15.13 -28.60
CA THR A 222 -12.17 15.11 -29.76
C THR A 222 -11.57 14.35 -30.96
N VAL A 223 -10.23 14.25 -31.05
CA VAL A 223 -9.54 13.51 -32.12
C VAL A 223 -9.30 12.06 -31.71
N ALA A 224 -10.25 11.20 -32.07
CA ALA A 224 -10.23 9.77 -31.71
C ALA A 224 -9.21 8.93 -32.50
N SER A 225 -8.87 9.33 -33.74
CA SER A 225 -7.91 8.61 -34.58
C SER A 225 -7.29 9.52 -35.64
N GLY A 226 -6.00 9.32 -35.92
CA GLY A 226 -5.26 9.95 -37.00
C GLY A 226 -4.39 8.97 -37.78
N ALA A 227 -3.54 9.49 -38.66
CA ALA A 227 -2.57 8.66 -39.38
C ALA A 227 -1.72 7.84 -38.40
N ALA A 228 -1.30 6.64 -38.80
CA ALA A 228 -0.52 5.74 -37.97
C ALA A 228 -1.14 5.38 -36.61
N GLN A 229 -2.46 5.25 -36.55
CA GLN A 229 -3.21 5.00 -35.31
C GLN A 229 -2.97 6.08 -34.24
N ALA A 230 -2.64 7.31 -34.66
CA ALA A 230 -2.44 8.42 -33.74
C ALA A 230 -3.69 8.63 -32.89
N THR A 231 -3.49 8.71 -31.58
CA THR A 231 -4.50 9.18 -30.63
C THR A 231 -4.11 10.59 -30.28
N GLY A 232 -5.01 11.57 -30.42
CA GLY A 232 -4.62 12.89 -29.94
C GLY A 232 -4.56 12.87 -28.41
N ASN A 233 -3.50 13.43 -27.87
CA ASN A 233 -3.18 13.36 -26.44
C ASN A 233 -3.63 14.68 -25.78
N ALA A 234 -4.49 14.61 -24.77
CA ALA A 234 -4.94 15.76 -24.00
C ALA A 234 -4.38 15.72 -22.57
N PRO A 235 -4.15 16.88 -21.92
CA PRO A 235 -3.74 16.93 -20.52
C PRO A 235 -4.77 16.25 -19.62
N ALA A 236 -4.31 15.51 -18.61
CA ALA A 236 -5.18 14.85 -17.64
C ALA A 236 -5.97 15.86 -16.79
N TRP A 237 -5.35 16.99 -16.45
CA TRP A 237 -5.98 18.09 -15.74
C TRP A 237 -5.73 19.41 -16.46
N PHE A 238 -6.82 20.12 -16.72
CA PHE A 238 -6.83 21.40 -17.42
C PHE A 238 -8.00 22.25 -16.93
N PRO A 239 -7.88 23.58 -16.95
CA PRO A 239 -8.96 24.47 -16.60
C PRO A 239 -10.01 24.52 -17.71
N GLY A 240 -11.28 24.37 -17.37
CA GLY A 240 -12.40 24.58 -18.28
C GLY A 240 -12.89 26.02 -18.28
N SER A 241 -13.78 26.31 -19.23
CA SER A 241 -14.30 27.66 -19.49
C SER A 241 -15.56 28.00 -18.69
N GLN A 242 -16.32 27.00 -18.25
CA GLN A 242 -17.65 27.21 -17.69
C GLN A 242 -17.61 27.46 -16.18
N ARG A 243 -18.11 28.62 -15.73
CA ARG A 243 -18.07 29.04 -14.31
C ARG A 243 -19.37 28.84 -13.54
N GLN A 244 -20.42 28.31 -14.16
CA GLN A 244 -21.74 28.12 -13.55
C GLN A 244 -22.39 26.82 -14.04
N GLY A 245 -23.13 26.14 -13.16
CA GLY A 245 -23.90 24.93 -13.49
C GLY A 245 -23.14 23.63 -13.24
N ALA A 246 -23.57 22.54 -13.89
CA ALA A 246 -23.08 21.18 -13.62
C ALA A 246 -21.58 20.96 -13.87
N THR A 247 -20.97 21.78 -14.74
CA THR A 247 -19.55 21.71 -15.15
C THR A 247 -18.69 22.80 -14.50
N GLN A 248 -19.22 23.56 -13.55
CA GLN A 248 -18.49 24.65 -12.89
C GLN A 248 -17.20 24.19 -12.19
N GLY A 249 -17.11 22.89 -11.84
CA GLY A 249 -15.92 22.32 -11.22
C GLY A 249 -14.67 22.35 -12.12
N HIS A 250 -14.83 22.50 -13.43
CA HIS A 250 -13.70 22.67 -14.35
C HIS A 250 -13.07 24.08 -14.26
N ALA A 251 -13.77 25.08 -13.74
CA ALA A 251 -13.30 26.47 -13.69
C ALA A 251 -12.33 26.72 -12.51
N HIS A 252 -11.16 26.11 -12.57
CA HIS A 252 -10.04 26.37 -11.65
C HIS A 252 -8.85 27.00 -12.40
N ALA A 253 -7.88 27.58 -11.69
CA ALA A 253 -6.73 28.26 -12.30
C ALA A 253 -5.57 27.29 -12.62
N ALA A 254 -5.88 26.14 -13.25
CA ALA A 254 -4.92 25.06 -13.52
C ALA A 254 -4.13 24.61 -12.26
N THR A 255 -4.79 24.51 -11.12
CA THR A 255 -4.18 24.24 -9.82
C THR A 255 -3.87 22.75 -9.56
N LEU A 256 -4.29 21.85 -10.45
CA LEU A 256 -4.10 20.42 -10.33
C LEU A 256 -2.84 19.97 -11.10
N SER A 257 -1.97 19.22 -10.44
CA SER A 257 -0.75 18.65 -11.02
C SER A 257 -0.48 17.23 -10.51
N GLY A 258 0.45 16.50 -11.13
CA GLY A 258 0.88 15.17 -10.69
C GLY A 258 0.93 14.13 -11.80
N PHE A 259 0.60 12.87 -11.48
CA PHE A 259 0.69 11.73 -12.40
C PHE A 259 -0.67 11.08 -12.59
N HIS A 260 -1.07 10.83 -13.84
CA HIS A 260 -2.29 10.13 -14.20
C HIS A 260 -1.95 9.00 -15.19
N SER A 261 -2.16 7.76 -14.79
CA SER A 261 -1.95 6.57 -15.61
C SER A 261 -3.28 6.03 -16.11
N GLN A 262 -3.27 5.33 -17.24
CA GLN A 262 -4.47 4.70 -17.79
C GLN A 262 -4.27 3.19 -17.89
N SER A 263 -5.31 2.41 -17.65
CA SER A 263 -5.32 0.97 -17.93
C SER A 263 -5.03 0.73 -19.42
N LEU A 264 -4.35 -0.37 -19.74
CA LEU A 264 -3.86 -0.62 -21.10
C LEU A 264 -5.00 -0.91 -22.08
N ASP A 265 -5.98 -1.69 -21.65
CA ASP A 265 -7.17 -2.11 -22.39
C ASP A 265 -8.00 -0.96 -22.96
N SER A 266 -7.98 0.21 -22.32
CA SER A 266 -8.75 1.38 -22.73
C SER A 266 -7.87 2.62 -22.98
N SER A 267 -6.56 2.44 -23.18
CA SER A 267 -5.64 3.58 -23.06
C SER A 267 -5.78 4.63 -24.15
N GLN A 268 -6.17 4.21 -25.35
CA GLN A 268 -6.35 5.09 -26.50
C GLN A 268 -7.58 5.99 -26.37
N ALA A 269 -8.61 5.52 -25.65
CA ALA A 269 -9.83 6.29 -25.41
C ALA A 269 -9.75 7.14 -24.12
N GLY A 270 -8.85 6.82 -23.20
CA GLY A 270 -8.72 7.52 -21.91
C GLY A 270 -9.90 7.31 -20.94
N GLY A 271 -10.74 6.29 -21.18
CA GLY A 271 -12.03 6.11 -20.50
C GLY A 271 -12.17 4.89 -19.57
N GLY A 272 -11.10 4.17 -19.25
CA GLY A 272 -11.13 3.01 -18.35
C GLY A 272 -10.45 3.26 -17.01
N GLY A 273 -9.99 2.19 -16.36
CA GLY A 273 -9.38 2.29 -15.03
C GLY A 273 -8.10 3.13 -15.01
N HIS A 274 -7.83 3.81 -13.91
CA HIS A 274 -6.66 4.69 -13.80
C HIS A 274 -6.06 4.65 -12.39
N ASN A 275 -4.78 5.01 -12.31
CA ASN A 275 -4.13 5.39 -11.04
C ASN A 275 -3.68 6.84 -11.15
N GLN A 276 -3.83 7.60 -10.07
CA GLN A 276 -3.44 8.99 -10.03
C GLN A 276 -2.77 9.38 -8.71
N LEU A 277 -1.77 10.26 -8.82
CA LEU A 277 -1.25 11.10 -7.76
C LEU A 277 -1.58 12.54 -8.14
N VAL A 278 -2.39 13.22 -7.34
CA VAL A 278 -2.85 14.60 -7.59
C VAL A 278 -2.36 15.50 -6.46
N MET A 279 -1.69 16.57 -6.85
CA MET A 279 -1.36 17.72 -6.00
C MET A 279 -2.26 18.86 -6.41
N ASP A 280 -2.78 19.58 -5.42
CA ASP A 280 -3.71 20.68 -5.64
C ASP A 280 -3.23 21.90 -4.86
N ASP A 281 -2.71 22.86 -5.61
CA ASP A 281 -2.02 24.05 -5.08
C ASP A 281 -2.96 25.26 -4.98
N THR A 282 -4.27 25.01 -4.93
CA THR A 282 -5.24 26.08 -4.71
C THR A 282 -4.98 26.74 -3.35
N GLY A 283 -4.86 28.08 -3.35
CA GLY A 283 -4.55 28.85 -2.15
C GLY A 283 -5.46 28.47 -0.96
N SER A 284 -4.85 28.25 0.21
CA SER A 284 -5.48 27.77 1.45
C SER A 284 -6.24 26.44 1.39
N GLN A 285 -6.17 25.72 0.26
CA GLN A 285 -6.85 24.46 0.01
C GLN A 285 -5.88 23.38 -0.48
N GLY A 286 -4.65 23.41 0.04
CA GLY A 286 -3.60 22.44 -0.26
C GLY A 286 -4.10 21.02 -0.03
N ARG A 287 -3.94 20.16 -1.05
CA ARG A 287 -4.41 18.78 -1.01
C ARG A 287 -3.49 17.86 -1.79
N LEU A 288 -3.33 16.65 -1.27
CA LEU A 288 -2.72 15.53 -1.97
C LEU A 288 -3.72 14.37 -2.07
N MET A 289 -3.81 13.71 -3.23
CA MET A 289 -4.61 12.50 -3.42
C MET A 289 -3.77 11.42 -4.12
N LEU A 290 -3.72 10.22 -3.54
CA LEU A 290 -3.31 9.00 -4.23
C LEU A 290 -4.54 8.12 -4.42
N HIS A 291 -4.89 7.75 -5.65
CA HIS A 291 -6.15 7.06 -5.95
C HIS A 291 -5.98 6.04 -7.09
N THR A 292 -6.62 4.89 -6.93
CA THR A 292 -6.89 3.95 -8.02
C THR A 292 -8.38 3.70 -8.15
N THR A 293 -8.87 3.63 -9.39
CA THR A 293 -10.28 3.28 -9.65
C THR A 293 -10.60 1.86 -9.21
N GLN A 294 -9.58 0.99 -9.08
CA GLN A 294 -9.76 -0.39 -8.63
C GLN A 294 -10.24 -0.42 -7.18
N ALA A 295 -11.45 -0.96 -6.98
CA ALA A 295 -12.16 -0.94 -5.70
C ALA A 295 -12.28 0.46 -5.07
N GLN A 296 -12.22 1.52 -5.89
CA GLN A 296 -12.33 2.90 -5.42
C GLN A 296 -11.40 3.15 -4.22
N THR A 297 -10.11 2.89 -4.39
CA THR A 297 -9.15 2.92 -3.26
C THR A 297 -8.34 4.21 -3.31
N TRP A 298 -8.39 5.02 -2.25
CA TRP A 298 -7.66 6.27 -2.18
C TRP A 298 -7.13 6.64 -0.78
N LEU A 299 -6.11 7.50 -0.80
CA LEU A 299 -5.59 8.27 0.31
C LEU A 299 -5.69 9.76 -0.06
N GLN A 300 -6.44 10.55 0.71
CA GLN A 300 -6.54 12.00 0.52
C GLN A 300 -6.11 12.73 1.79
N MET A 301 -5.29 13.78 1.63
CA MET A 301 -4.68 14.55 2.72
C MET A 301 -4.86 16.05 2.49
N GLY A 302 -5.08 16.81 3.57
CA GLY A 302 -5.24 18.26 3.52
C GLY A 302 -6.71 18.66 3.37
N HIS A 303 -7.04 19.48 2.37
CA HIS A 303 -8.42 19.89 2.09
C HIS A 303 -9.15 18.82 1.27
N LEU A 304 -10.03 18.03 1.90
CA LEU A 304 -10.69 16.90 1.26
C LEU A 304 -11.78 17.41 0.31
N LEU A 305 -11.77 16.90 -0.93
CA LEU A 305 -12.61 17.40 -2.03
C LEU A 305 -13.10 16.22 -2.88
N GLN A 306 -14.33 16.33 -3.36
CA GLN A 306 -14.80 15.52 -4.48
C GLN A 306 -14.01 15.92 -5.74
N GLN A 307 -13.56 14.92 -6.51
CA GLN A 307 -12.91 15.15 -7.79
C GLN A 307 -13.38 14.10 -8.80
N SER A 308 -13.75 14.56 -9.99
CA SER A 308 -14.02 13.71 -11.15
C SER A 308 -13.19 14.24 -12.30
N GLY A 309 -12.16 13.48 -12.71
CA GLY A 309 -11.18 13.95 -13.69
C GLY A 309 -10.54 15.28 -13.28
N ASN A 310 -10.75 16.31 -14.10
CA ASN A 310 -10.30 17.69 -13.86
C ASN A 310 -11.36 18.59 -13.21
N GLN A 311 -12.42 18.04 -12.63
CA GLN A 311 -13.39 18.83 -11.85
C GLN A 311 -12.96 18.93 -10.39
N ARG A 312 -12.79 20.16 -9.88
CA ARG A 312 -12.82 20.48 -8.45
C ARG A 312 -14.27 20.64 -8.01
N LEU A 313 -14.79 19.65 -7.28
CA LEU A 313 -16.19 19.63 -6.83
C LEU A 313 -16.28 20.03 -5.35
N GLN A 314 -17.34 19.60 -4.68
CA GLN A 314 -17.65 20.05 -3.32
C GLN A 314 -16.61 19.59 -2.29
N PRO A 315 -16.31 20.42 -1.27
CA PRO A 315 -15.48 20.01 -0.16
C PRO A 315 -16.16 18.89 0.65
N ARG A 316 -15.34 17.97 1.15
CA ARG A 316 -15.75 16.82 2.00
C ARG A 316 -15.23 16.94 3.44
N GLY A 317 -14.27 17.82 3.70
CA GLY A 317 -13.71 18.03 5.03
C GLY A 317 -12.24 18.45 4.99
N HIS A 318 -11.55 18.29 6.11
CA HIS A 318 -10.12 18.51 6.26
C HIS A 318 -9.49 17.36 7.04
N GLY A 319 -8.25 17.00 6.72
CA GLY A 319 -7.48 16.00 7.47
C GLY A 319 -6.97 14.89 6.57
N LEU A 320 -7.28 13.64 6.94
CA LEU A 320 -6.80 12.42 6.32
C LEU A 320 -7.97 11.48 6.05
N GLU A 321 -8.11 10.99 4.82
CA GLU A 321 -9.04 9.92 4.46
C GLU A 321 -8.28 8.77 3.81
N LEU A 322 -8.40 7.57 4.40
CA LEU A 322 -8.02 6.31 3.77
C LEU A 322 -9.30 5.52 3.48
N HIS A 323 -9.56 5.23 2.21
CA HIS A 323 -10.80 4.59 1.77
C HIS A 323 -10.53 3.45 0.78
N THR A 324 -11.35 2.41 0.86
CA THR A 324 -11.44 1.33 -0.13
C THR A 324 -12.81 0.66 -0.05
N GLN A 325 -13.34 0.21 -1.18
CA GLN A 325 -14.51 -0.69 -1.25
C GLN A 325 -14.12 -2.17 -1.11
N ALA A 326 -12.82 -2.48 -1.02
CA ALA A 326 -12.29 -3.82 -0.79
C ALA A 326 -11.83 -4.00 0.67
N GLN A 327 -10.97 -4.98 0.91
CA GLN A 327 -10.39 -5.25 2.22
C GLN A 327 -9.21 -4.30 2.49
N GLY A 328 -9.07 -3.85 3.74
CA GLY A 328 -7.95 -3.05 4.21
C GLY A 328 -7.21 -3.74 5.36
N ALA A 329 -5.91 -3.45 5.50
CA ALA A 329 -5.10 -3.90 6.63
C ALA A 329 -4.10 -2.82 7.05
N LEU A 330 -4.05 -2.52 8.36
CA LEU A 330 -3.01 -1.70 8.98
C LEU A 330 -2.16 -2.62 9.87
N ARG A 331 -0.84 -2.68 9.63
CA ARG A 331 0.08 -3.56 10.35
C ARG A 331 1.31 -2.80 10.78
N ALA A 332 1.65 -2.85 12.06
CA ALA A 332 2.86 -2.24 12.61
C ALA A 332 3.58 -3.24 13.53
N GLY A 333 4.67 -3.84 13.04
CA GLY A 333 5.39 -4.92 13.72
C GLY A 333 6.16 -4.51 14.99
N ARG A 334 6.15 -3.23 15.33
CA ARG A 334 6.78 -2.64 16.52
C ARG A 334 5.77 -1.94 17.44
N GLY A 335 4.49 -2.00 17.14
CA GLY A 335 3.41 -1.35 17.91
C GLY A 335 2.62 -0.35 17.07
N LEU A 336 1.38 -0.07 17.49
CA LEU A 336 0.47 0.84 16.81
C LEU A 336 -0.21 1.74 17.85
N HIS A 337 -0.04 3.05 17.72
CA HIS A 337 -0.72 4.04 18.55
C HIS A 337 -1.75 4.79 17.71
N LEU A 338 -3.03 4.72 18.09
CA LEU A 338 -4.11 5.50 17.49
C LEU A 338 -4.59 6.53 18.52
N SER A 339 -4.41 7.80 18.20
CA SER A 339 -4.62 8.90 19.15
C SER A 339 -5.41 10.07 18.55
N THR A 340 -6.25 10.69 19.37
CA THR A 340 -6.89 12.00 19.05
C THR A 340 -6.18 13.18 19.72
N HIS A 341 -5.04 12.95 20.39
CA HIS A 341 -4.27 14.01 21.03
C HIS A 341 -3.48 14.81 19.99
N ALA A 342 -3.70 16.13 19.96
CA ALA A 342 -3.01 17.00 19.04
C ALA A 342 -1.52 17.14 19.39
N ARG A 343 -0.66 17.17 18.37
CA ARG A 343 0.77 17.50 18.49
C ARG A 343 1.02 18.82 17.76
N GLN A 344 1.27 19.88 18.53
CA GLN A 344 1.55 21.21 17.98
C GLN A 344 2.96 21.24 17.36
N GLY A 345 3.10 21.91 16.21
CA GLY A 345 4.40 22.13 15.55
C GLY A 345 4.77 21.15 14.41
N GLY A 346 3.92 20.17 14.10
CA GLY A 346 4.08 19.29 12.94
C GLY A 346 5.44 18.59 12.87
N THR A 347 5.98 18.42 11.67
CA THR A 347 7.32 17.84 11.45
C THR A 347 8.48 18.78 11.81
N THR A 348 8.19 20.00 12.28
CA THR A 348 9.20 21.05 12.56
C THR A 348 9.50 21.24 14.04
N ALA A 349 8.66 20.70 14.92
CA ALA A 349 8.90 20.64 16.35
C ALA A 349 9.35 19.22 16.75
N ARG A 350 9.92 19.05 17.95
CA ARG A 350 10.25 17.73 18.55
C ARG A 350 9.01 16.85 18.85
N ALA A 351 7.89 17.07 18.17
CA ALA A 351 6.72 16.22 18.26
C ALA A 351 7.04 14.86 17.65
N GLN A 352 7.44 13.91 18.48
CA GLN A 352 7.71 12.56 18.06
C GLN A 352 6.38 11.86 17.69
N PRO A 353 6.33 11.11 16.58
CA PRO A 353 5.13 10.36 16.20
C PRO A 353 4.62 9.40 17.29
N LEU A 354 5.51 8.95 18.19
CA LEU A 354 5.21 8.06 19.31
C LEU A 354 5.18 8.77 20.68
N ASP A 355 5.03 10.10 20.74
CA ASP A 355 4.75 10.78 22.01
C ASP A 355 3.43 10.23 22.60
N THR A 356 3.51 9.46 23.69
CA THR A 356 2.41 8.72 24.32
C THR A 356 2.04 9.23 25.72
N ARG A 357 2.54 10.40 26.13
CA ARG A 357 2.40 10.92 27.50
C ARG A 357 0.98 10.90 28.08
N GLU A 358 -0.05 11.25 27.29
CA GLU A 358 -1.43 11.24 27.78
C GLU A 358 -1.95 9.80 27.99
N ALA A 359 -1.60 8.87 27.10
CA ALA A 359 -1.92 7.47 27.27
C ALA A 359 -1.19 6.87 28.48
N GLU A 360 0.06 7.24 28.71
CA GLU A 360 0.85 6.81 29.87
C GLU A 360 0.25 7.30 31.19
N GLN A 361 -0.13 8.58 31.27
CA GLN A 361 -0.81 9.15 32.44
C GLN A 361 -2.14 8.44 32.73
N GLN A 362 -2.93 8.16 31.69
CA GLN A 362 -4.19 7.41 31.83
C GLN A 362 -3.93 6.00 32.35
N LEU A 363 -3.00 5.25 31.73
CA LEU A 363 -2.65 3.89 32.14
C LEU A 363 -2.13 3.83 33.58
N GLN A 364 -1.31 4.80 34.00
CA GLN A 364 -0.82 4.92 35.37
C GLN A 364 -1.97 5.10 36.36
N ALA A 365 -2.90 6.03 36.10
CA ALA A 365 -4.07 6.26 36.96
C ALA A 365 -4.97 5.01 37.07
N HIS A 366 -5.19 4.30 35.95
CA HIS A 366 -5.94 3.05 35.94
C HIS A 366 -5.24 1.93 36.72
N ALA A 367 -3.90 1.85 36.65
CA ALA A 367 -3.14 0.89 37.42
C ALA A 367 -3.27 1.15 38.93
N GLU A 368 -3.17 2.42 39.35
CA GLU A 368 -3.34 2.83 40.76
C GLU A 368 -4.75 2.53 41.27
N LEU A 369 -5.79 2.86 40.49
CA LEU A 369 -7.17 2.55 40.83
C LEU A 369 -7.40 1.04 41.01
N LEU A 370 -6.88 0.22 40.10
CA LEU A 370 -6.96 -1.24 40.18
C LEU A 370 -6.36 -1.76 41.49
N GLN A 371 -5.16 -1.28 41.84
CA GLN A 371 -4.46 -1.68 43.06
C GLN A 371 -5.25 -1.26 44.31
N ALA A 372 -5.72 -0.01 44.35
CA ALA A 372 -6.45 0.52 45.49
C ALA A 372 -7.76 -0.25 45.76
N LEU A 373 -8.53 -0.55 44.72
CA LEU A 373 -9.78 -1.30 44.85
C LEU A 373 -9.55 -2.75 45.29
N HIS A 374 -8.52 -3.42 44.78
CA HIS A 374 -8.18 -4.77 45.24
C HIS A 374 -7.64 -4.78 46.67
N ALA A 375 -6.78 -3.84 47.05
CA ALA A 375 -6.31 -3.72 48.43
C ALA A 375 -7.48 -3.52 49.41
N ASN A 376 -8.50 -2.77 48.99
CA ASN A 376 -9.73 -2.60 49.74
C ASN A 376 -10.50 -3.91 49.89
N ALA A 377 -10.73 -4.62 48.77
CA ALA A 377 -11.41 -5.92 48.76
C ALA A 377 -10.70 -6.93 49.66
N GLN A 378 -9.36 -6.99 49.63
CA GLN A 378 -8.54 -7.87 50.47
C GLN A 378 -8.66 -7.54 51.95
N THR A 379 -8.65 -6.25 52.32
CA THR A 379 -8.85 -5.80 53.71
C THR A 379 -10.20 -6.27 54.26
N HIS A 380 -11.23 -6.35 53.40
CA HIS A 380 -12.56 -6.83 53.73
C HIS A 380 -12.77 -8.32 53.39
N ARG A 381 -11.70 -9.09 53.16
CA ARG A 381 -11.72 -10.54 52.91
C ARG A 381 -12.58 -10.97 51.71
N ALA A 382 -12.73 -10.10 50.71
CA ALA A 382 -13.44 -10.40 49.47
C ALA A 382 -12.55 -11.05 48.41
N GLN A 383 -11.29 -11.35 48.74
CA GLN A 383 -10.35 -12.01 47.83
C GLN A 383 -10.69 -13.49 47.64
N LEU A 384 -10.44 -14.01 46.45
CA LEU A 384 -10.58 -15.44 46.18
C LEU A 384 -9.36 -16.22 46.70
N PRO A 385 -9.50 -17.53 46.99
CA PRO A 385 -8.36 -18.37 47.37
C PRO A 385 -7.26 -18.35 46.31
N GLY A 386 -6.02 -18.05 46.72
CA GLY A 386 -4.87 -17.99 45.81
C GLY A 386 -4.79 -16.72 44.95
N GLU A 387 -5.65 -15.72 45.20
CA GLU A 387 -5.50 -14.41 44.57
C GLU A 387 -4.19 -13.73 45.01
N ALA A 388 -3.47 -13.16 44.05
CA ALA A 388 -2.20 -12.48 44.30
C ALA A 388 -2.40 -11.19 45.13
N ALA A 389 -1.31 -10.70 45.74
CA ALA A 389 -1.33 -9.39 46.38
C ALA A 389 -1.67 -8.28 45.37
N PRO A 390 -2.28 -7.14 45.78
CA PRO A 390 -2.83 -6.14 44.86
C PRO A 390 -1.78 -5.52 43.91
N ASP A 391 -0.53 -5.45 44.35
CA ASP A 391 0.62 -4.98 43.58
C ASP A 391 1.20 -6.04 42.61
N HIS A 392 0.89 -7.31 42.85
CA HIS A 392 1.34 -8.48 42.05
C HIS A 392 0.22 -9.13 41.22
N LEU A 393 -0.93 -8.47 41.09
CA LEU A 393 -2.02 -8.96 40.24
C LEU A 393 -1.54 -9.09 38.78
N PRO A 394 -1.90 -10.17 38.06
CA PRO A 394 -1.55 -10.33 36.64
C PRO A 394 -1.98 -9.14 35.78
N ALA A 395 -3.12 -8.53 36.08
CA ALA A 395 -3.62 -7.34 35.40
C ALA A 395 -2.72 -6.12 35.63
N ARG A 396 -2.21 -5.93 36.85
CA ARG A 396 -1.31 -4.83 37.19
C ARG A 396 0.06 -5.00 36.55
N GLN A 397 0.58 -6.23 36.50
CA GLN A 397 1.81 -6.56 35.79
C GLN A 397 1.69 -6.30 34.28
N ALA A 398 0.55 -6.62 33.66
CA ALA A 398 0.30 -6.35 32.25
C ALA A 398 0.31 -4.83 31.95
N LEU A 399 -0.35 -4.01 32.78
CA LEU A 399 -0.34 -2.55 32.66
C LEU A 399 1.07 -1.97 32.84
N ALA A 400 1.79 -2.42 33.87
CA ALA A 400 3.16 -1.96 34.14
C ALA A 400 4.10 -2.27 32.96
N ALA A 401 4.00 -3.46 32.38
CA ALA A 401 4.82 -3.83 31.23
C ALA A 401 4.51 -3.00 29.97
N THR A 402 3.27 -2.52 29.80
CA THR A 402 2.93 -1.61 28.70
C THR A 402 3.46 -0.21 28.99
N LEU A 403 3.31 0.29 30.22
CA LEU A 403 3.88 1.58 30.63
C LEU A 403 5.40 1.63 30.43
N THR A 404 6.14 0.62 30.88
CA THR A 404 7.60 0.52 30.66
C THR A 404 7.97 0.54 29.17
N SER A 405 7.15 -0.10 28.32
CA SER A 405 7.39 -0.10 26.87
C SER A 405 7.15 1.27 26.23
N LEU A 406 6.22 2.07 26.75
CA LEU A 406 5.93 3.41 26.25
C LEU A 406 6.98 4.42 26.74
N GLN A 407 7.37 4.36 28.01
CA GLN A 407 8.40 5.21 28.61
C GLN A 407 9.78 5.05 27.93
N ALA A 408 10.08 3.88 27.38
CA ALA A 408 11.28 3.65 26.58
C ALA A 408 11.37 4.57 25.34
N THR A 409 10.25 5.14 24.88
CA THR A 409 10.19 6.07 23.74
C THR A 409 10.36 7.54 24.14
N GLU A 410 10.22 7.89 25.42
CA GLU A 410 10.30 9.28 25.91
C GLU A 410 11.74 9.81 25.96
N GLY A 411 12.71 8.91 26.14
CA GLY A 411 14.10 9.25 26.30
C GLY A 411 14.85 9.18 24.98
N GLY A 412 14.58 10.08 24.03
CA GLY A 412 15.36 10.32 22.81
C GLY A 412 16.82 10.73 23.08
N GLN A 413 17.51 10.00 23.96
CA GLN A 413 18.91 10.16 24.26
C GLN A 413 19.70 9.49 23.14
N THR A 414 20.34 10.37 22.38
CA THR A 414 21.43 10.06 21.47
C THR A 414 22.50 9.26 22.20
N SER A 415 22.48 7.94 22.07
CA SER A 415 23.69 7.15 22.30
C SER A 415 24.53 7.28 21.02
N ASP A 416 25.59 8.08 21.11
CA ASP A 416 26.72 8.04 20.17
C ASP A 416 27.48 6.72 20.38
N ALA A 417 26.83 5.59 20.13
CA ALA A 417 27.44 4.26 20.22
C ALA A 417 27.69 3.74 18.80
N ASP A 418 28.99 3.64 18.50
CA ASP A 418 29.63 3.00 17.36
C ASP A 418 29.47 3.64 15.97
N GLY A 419 30.38 4.58 15.68
CA GLY A 419 31.42 4.38 14.66
C GLY A 419 31.04 4.36 13.18
N ASP A 420 29.77 4.33 12.81
CA ASP A 420 29.33 4.40 11.40
C ASP A 420 28.70 5.77 11.16
N THR A 421 29.48 6.68 10.59
CA THR A 421 29.00 8.03 10.27
C THR A 421 27.92 7.91 9.19
N PRO A 422 26.64 8.21 9.47
CA PRO A 422 25.63 8.21 8.42
C PRO A 422 26.00 9.28 7.39
N ILE A 423 25.70 9.00 6.13
CA ILE A 423 25.96 9.89 4.99
C ILE A 423 25.14 11.19 5.17
N GLY A 424 25.67 12.17 5.92
CA GLY A 424 25.20 13.55 6.03
C GLY A 424 23.72 13.76 6.37
N GLY A 425 23.40 13.99 7.65
CA GLY A 425 22.11 14.53 8.13
C GLY A 425 21.31 13.56 9.02
N GLY A 426 20.88 14.03 10.20
CA GLY A 426 20.14 13.24 11.21
C GLY A 426 21.04 12.56 12.26
N GLN A 427 20.45 12.19 13.40
CA GLN A 427 21.08 11.36 14.44
C GLN A 427 20.59 9.91 14.30
N GLY A 428 21.49 8.94 14.45
CA GLY A 428 21.37 7.58 13.91
C GLY A 428 20.44 6.58 14.65
N HIS A 429 19.72 6.99 15.69
CA HIS A 429 18.79 6.10 16.40
C HIS A 429 17.55 6.86 16.89
N ILE A 430 16.38 6.24 16.72
CA ILE A 430 15.10 6.68 17.29
C ILE A 430 14.64 5.56 18.20
N ASP A 431 14.48 5.86 19.49
CA ASP A 431 13.94 4.88 20.44
C ASP A 431 12.51 4.48 20.04
N THR A 432 12.23 3.18 20.08
CA THR A 432 10.93 2.62 19.72
C THR A 432 10.38 1.80 20.87
N SER A 433 9.06 1.58 20.91
CA SER A 433 8.44 0.78 21.95
C SER A 433 9.02 -0.64 21.95
N GLY A 434 9.43 -1.11 23.12
CA GLY A 434 10.01 -2.44 23.29
C GLY A 434 9.03 -3.59 22.99
N ARG A 435 7.73 -3.30 22.93
CA ARG A 435 6.64 -4.27 22.67
C ARG A 435 5.74 -3.82 21.52
N PRO A 436 5.19 -4.77 20.73
CA PRO A 436 4.25 -4.47 19.65
C PRO A 436 2.81 -4.25 20.15
N ASP A 437 2.64 -3.33 21.10
CA ASP A 437 1.34 -3.05 21.71
C ASP A 437 0.44 -2.20 20.77
N LEU A 438 -0.88 -2.41 20.84
CA LEU A 438 -1.89 -1.52 20.24
C LEU A 438 -2.45 -0.63 21.35
N ILE A 439 -2.23 0.69 21.24
CA ILE A 439 -2.73 1.68 22.19
C ILE A 439 -3.79 2.53 21.50
N LEU A 440 -4.97 2.62 22.13
CA LEU A 440 -6.05 3.52 21.74
C LEU A 440 -6.16 4.58 22.84
N SER A 441 -5.98 5.86 22.49
CA SER A 441 -6.09 6.97 23.44
C SER A 441 -6.86 8.12 22.80
N ALA A 442 -7.72 8.77 23.58
CA ALA A 442 -8.52 9.89 23.11
C ALA A 442 -8.63 10.96 24.18
N CYS A 443 -8.70 12.21 23.75
CA CYS A 443 -8.93 13.36 24.62
C CYS A 443 -10.39 13.52 25.07
N ALA A 444 -11.32 12.77 24.45
CA ALA A 444 -12.75 12.83 24.74
C ALA A 444 -13.33 11.42 25.01
N ASP A 445 -13.75 10.69 23.97
CA ASP A 445 -14.44 9.39 24.09
C ASP A 445 -13.88 8.35 23.11
N ILE A 446 -14.02 7.07 23.44
CA ILE A 446 -13.74 5.92 22.58
C ILE A 446 -15.02 5.08 22.49
N HIS A 447 -15.64 5.06 21.31
CA HIS A 447 -16.89 4.33 21.07
C HIS A 447 -16.70 3.17 20.10
N ALA A 448 -17.25 1.99 20.45
CA ALA A 448 -17.25 0.80 19.60
C ALA A 448 -18.68 0.26 19.48
N ALA A 449 -19.23 0.25 18.27
CA ALA A 449 -20.57 -0.23 17.98
C ALA A 449 -20.62 -1.11 16.73
N THR A 450 -21.52 -2.09 16.75
CA THR A 450 -21.83 -2.97 15.61
C THR A 450 -23.28 -3.42 15.72
N PRO A 451 -24.03 -3.51 14.60
CA PRO A 451 -25.37 -4.10 14.61
C PRO A 451 -25.35 -5.63 14.75
N ALA A 452 -24.18 -6.26 14.61
CA ALA A 452 -24.00 -7.71 14.71
C ALA A 452 -23.46 -8.10 16.10
N HIS A 453 -22.22 -8.59 16.17
CA HIS A 453 -21.60 -9.08 17.39
C HIS A 453 -20.24 -8.42 17.63
N SER A 454 -19.95 -8.10 18.88
CA SER A 454 -18.61 -7.72 19.36
C SER A 454 -18.09 -8.84 20.26
N VAL A 455 -16.84 -9.27 20.06
CA VAL A 455 -16.19 -10.31 20.87
C VAL A 455 -14.87 -9.78 21.39
N ILE A 456 -14.67 -9.86 22.71
CA ILE A 456 -13.39 -9.57 23.38
C ILE A 456 -12.88 -10.89 23.95
N ALA A 457 -11.75 -11.37 23.45
CA ALA A 457 -11.13 -12.62 23.87
C ALA A 457 -9.65 -12.38 24.18
N CYS A 458 -9.23 -12.72 25.40
CA CYS A 458 -7.86 -12.56 25.87
C CYS A 458 -7.33 -13.90 26.38
N GLY A 459 -6.06 -14.22 26.07
CA GLY A 459 -5.44 -15.46 26.54
C GLY A 459 -5.05 -15.47 28.02
N GLN A 460 -5.05 -14.31 28.69
CA GLN A 460 -4.63 -14.16 30.09
C GLN A 460 -5.73 -13.50 30.94
N ASN A 461 -5.94 -12.19 30.79
CA ASN A 461 -6.94 -11.46 31.57
C ASN A 461 -7.64 -10.36 30.75
N VAL A 462 -8.81 -9.93 31.23
CA VAL A 462 -9.51 -8.71 30.82
C VAL A 462 -9.65 -7.86 32.07
N THR A 463 -9.33 -6.58 31.99
CA THR A 463 -9.49 -5.63 33.09
C THR A 463 -10.28 -4.44 32.61
N LEU A 464 -11.38 -4.14 33.32
CA LEU A 464 -12.23 -2.98 33.07
C LEU A 464 -12.19 -2.12 34.33
N THR A 465 -11.67 -0.91 34.21
CA THR A 465 -11.58 0.05 35.31
C THR A 465 -12.24 1.35 34.91
N THR A 466 -13.11 1.86 35.78
CA THR A 466 -13.83 3.12 35.59
C THR A 466 -13.66 3.97 36.84
N ALA A 467 -13.40 5.26 36.68
CA ALA A 467 -13.30 6.18 37.81
C ALA A 467 -14.68 6.47 38.45
N GLN A 468 -15.76 6.27 37.69
CA GLN A 468 -17.14 6.44 38.11
C GLN A 468 -17.88 5.11 37.90
N ASP A 469 -18.98 5.12 37.14
CA ASP A 469 -19.86 3.97 36.98
C ASP A 469 -19.39 3.00 35.89
N ALA A 470 -19.66 1.72 36.10
CA ALA A 470 -19.55 0.67 35.08
C ALA A 470 -20.94 0.05 34.83
N ASN A 471 -21.48 0.29 33.63
CA ASN A 471 -22.80 -0.21 33.24
C ASN A 471 -22.67 -1.41 32.30
N LEU A 472 -23.09 -2.58 32.77
CA LEU A 472 -23.25 -3.79 31.97
C LEU A 472 -24.75 -4.02 31.78
N LEU A 473 -25.25 -3.82 30.56
CA LEU A 473 -26.68 -3.86 30.25
C LEU A 473 -26.92 -4.92 29.16
N ALA A 474 -27.95 -5.74 29.33
CA ALA A 474 -28.37 -6.70 28.32
C ALA A 474 -29.88 -6.82 28.31
N GLN A 475 -30.48 -6.77 27.12
CA GLN A 475 -31.94 -6.87 26.97
C GLN A 475 -32.45 -8.29 27.25
N ARG A 476 -31.68 -9.32 26.87
CA ARG A 476 -32.09 -10.73 27.02
C ARG A 476 -31.64 -11.34 28.35
N HIS A 477 -30.32 -11.43 28.55
CA HIS A 477 -29.73 -12.01 29.76
C HIS A 477 -28.25 -11.61 29.87
N GLN A 478 -27.71 -11.68 31.08
CA GLN A 478 -26.27 -11.67 31.37
C GLN A 478 -25.90 -12.99 32.01
N ALA A 479 -24.76 -13.56 31.63
CA ALA A 479 -24.28 -14.83 32.15
C ALA A 479 -22.82 -14.71 32.57
N TRP A 480 -22.49 -15.25 33.75
CA TRP A 480 -21.14 -15.29 34.31
C TRP A 480 -20.79 -16.74 34.61
N ALA A 481 -19.90 -17.32 33.81
CA ALA A 481 -19.42 -18.69 33.98
C ALA A 481 -17.93 -18.65 34.33
N VAL A 482 -17.60 -18.79 35.62
CA VAL A 482 -16.25 -18.57 36.14
C VAL A 482 -15.75 -19.80 36.89
N LYS A 483 -14.61 -20.35 36.47
CA LYS A 483 -14.02 -21.56 37.07
C LYS A 483 -13.46 -21.31 38.49
N GLY A 484 -12.82 -20.16 38.70
CA GLY A 484 -12.12 -19.83 39.94
C GLY A 484 -12.99 -19.22 41.04
N GLY A 485 -14.26 -18.95 40.76
CA GLY A 485 -15.18 -18.24 41.66
C GLY A 485 -15.47 -16.81 41.22
N ILE A 486 -16.48 -16.21 41.85
CA ILE A 486 -16.91 -14.83 41.62
C ILE A 486 -16.79 -14.08 42.95
N SER A 487 -16.13 -12.93 42.94
CA SER A 487 -16.14 -11.98 44.05
C SER A 487 -16.94 -10.74 43.66
N LEU A 488 -17.95 -10.41 44.47
CA LEU A 488 -18.72 -9.17 44.36
C LEU A 488 -18.44 -8.35 45.62
N PHE A 489 -17.76 -7.23 45.45
CA PHE A 489 -17.36 -6.36 46.54
C PHE A 489 -17.78 -4.93 46.26
N THR A 490 -18.27 -4.26 47.31
CA THR A 490 -18.58 -2.83 47.28
C THR A 490 -18.16 -2.22 48.60
N ARG A 491 -17.69 -0.97 48.54
CA ARG A 491 -17.44 -0.16 49.73
C ARG A 491 -18.08 1.20 49.51
N GLY A 492 -19.16 1.43 50.24
CA GLY A 492 -19.74 2.76 50.41
C GLY A 492 -19.09 3.50 51.56
N GLU A 493 -18.60 4.71 51.33
CA GLU A 493 -18.28 5.64 52.40
C GLU A 493 -19.36 6.72 52.47
N THR A 494 -20.14 6.73 53.54
CA THR A 494 -21.12 7.79 53.78
C THR A 494 -20.37 9.04 54.27
N LYS A 495 -19.96 9.91 53.35
CA LYS A 495 -19.26 11.16 53.69
C LYS A 495 -20.20 12.29 54.14
N ASP A 496 -21.50 12.14 53.90
CA ASP A 496 -22.47 13.19 54.18
C ASP A 496 -23.51 12.70 55.20
N THR A 497 -23.44 13.15 56.44
CA THR A 497 -24.41 12.74 57.49
C THR A 497 -25.77 13.44 57.34
N GLN A 498 -25.96 14.31 56.34
CA GLN A 498 -27.15 15.15 56.18
C GLN A 498 -28.23 14.56 55.25
N ARG A 499 -27.94 13.54 54.43
CA ARG A 499 -28.94 12.89 53.55
C ARG A 499 -29.43 11.57 54.15
N GLY A 500 -30.73 11.52 54.49
CA GLY A 500 -31.39 10.44 55.23
C GLY A 500 -31.56 9.09 54.53
N VAL A 501 -31.15 8.93 53.27
CA VAL A 501 -31.05 7.62 52.61
C VAL A 501 -29.77 7.55 51.78
N GLN A 502 -28.78 6.79 52.26
CA GLN A 502 -27.58 6.42 51.52
C GLN A 502 -27.53 4.90 51.44
N ASP A 503 -28.36 4.37 50.55
CA ASP A 503 -28.55 2.95 50.33
C ASP A 503 -27.35 2.40 49.52
N VAL A 504 -26.18 2.35 50.16
CA VAL A 504 -24.92 1.91 49.54
C VAL A 504 -24.65 0.47 49.93
N GLY A 505 -24.50 -0.41 48.94
CA GLY A 505 -24.33 -1.84 49.15
C GLY A 505 -24.58 -2.64 47.87
N ILE A 506 -24.82 -3.94 48.03
CA ILE A 506 -25.17 -4.84 46.92
C ILE A 506 -26.68 -4.99 46.87
N LYS A 507 -27.26 -4.75 45.69
CA LYS A 507 -28.68 -4.92 45.41
C LYS A 507 -28.86 -6.06 44.40
N LEU A 508 -29.49 -7.16 44.83
CA LEU A 508 -29.82 -8.32 43.99
C LEU A 508 -31.34 -8.43 43.90
N HIS A 509 -31.92 -7.93 42.80
CA HIS A 509 -33.38 -7.89 42.63
C HIS A 509 -33.79 -8.55 41.31
N ALA A 510 -34.79 -9.43 41.40
CA ALA A 510 -35.58 -9.84 40.25
C ALA A 510 -36.95 -9.15 40.35
N ALA A 511 -37.22 -8.18 39.46
CA ALA A 511 -38.51 -7.48 39.43
C ALA A 511 -39.68 -8.43 39.08
N SER A 512 -39.38 -9.50 38.35
CA SER A 512 -40.27 -10.64 38.12
C SER A 512 -39.42 -11.90 37.97
N GLY A 513 -40.03 -13.06 38.22
CA GLY A 513 -39.33 -14.34 38.25
C GLY A 513 -38.63 -14.62 39.59
N ASN A 514 -37.85 -15.70 39.63
CA ASN A 514 -37.29 -16.23 40.88
C ASN A 514 -35.86 -15.74 41.10
N VAL A 515 -35.53 -15.41 42.35
CA VAL A 515 -34.14 -15.37 42.81
C VAL A 515 -33.81 -16.73 43.40
N ARG A 516 -32.82 -17.43 42.83
CA ARG A 516 -32.35 -18.75 43.30
C ARG A 516 -30.85 -18.66 43.57
N THR A 517 -30.47 -19.00 44.80
CA THR A 517 -29.07 -19.03 45.24
C THR A 517 -28.78 -20.38 45.88
N GLU A 518 -27.73 -21.05 45.43
CA GLU A 518 -27.40 -22.41 45.87
C GLU A 518 -25.89 -22.57 46.06
N ALA A 519 -25.50 -23.19 47.18
CA ALA A 519 -24.19 -23.77 47.35
C ALA A 519 -24.33 -25.30 47.20
N GLN A 520 -24.15 -25.81 45.99
CA GLN A 520 -24.52 -27.19 45.65
C GLN A 520 -23.65 -28.26 46.32
N SER A 521 -22.40 -27.93 46.63
CA SER A 521 -21.45 -28.84 47.30
C SER A 521 -20.75 -28.22 48.50
N GLY A 522 -20.94 -26.92 48.74
CA GLY A 522 -20.27 -26.15 49.79
C GLY A 522 -21.26 -25.55 50.78
N PRO A 523 -20.77 -24.97 51.88
CA PRO A 523 -21.65 -24.27 52.82
C PRO A 523 -22.23 -23.00 52.19
N PHE A 524 -23.47 -22.69 52.55
CA PHE A 524 -24.09 -21.39 52.30
C PHE A 524 -24.07 -20.56 53.58
N THR A 525 -23.45 -19.39 53.55
CA THR A 525 -23.33 -18.48 54.71
C THR A 525 -23.96 -17.13 54.38
N LEU A 526 -24.91 -16.69 55.21
CA LEU A 526 -25.50 -15.35 55.17
C LEU A 526 -25.29 -14.68 56.52
N THR A 527 -24.52 -13.58 56.55
CA THR A 527 -24.14 -12.88 57.78
C THR A 527 -24.34 -11.38 57.60
N ALA A 528 -24.88 -10.71 58.62
CA ALA A 528 -24.90 -9.26 58.73
C ALA A 528 -24.42 -8.82 60.12
N GLN A 529 -23.74 -7.67 60.21
CA GLN A 529 -23.36 -7.07 61.49
C GLN A 529 -24.58 -6.50 62.25
N LYS A 530 -25.59 -6.05 61.50
CA LYS A 530 -26.85 -5.52 62.03
C LYS A 530 -27.94 -6.59 61.90
N ALA A 531 -29.19 -6.18 61.71
CA ALA A 531 -30.30 -7.11 61.52
C ALA A 531 -30.17 -7.89 60.20
N VAL A 532 -30.57 -9.15 60.24
CA VAL A 532 -30.96 -9.94 59.07
C VAL A 532 -32.48 -10.02 59.10
N ASP A 533 -33.13 -9.57 58.03
CA ASP A 533 -34.58 -9.59 57.89
C ASP A 533 -34.96 -10.59 56.79
N LEU A 534 -35.75 -11.61 57.13
CA LEU A 534 -36.24 -12.62 56.20
C LEU A 534 -37.77 -12.58 56.21
N GLN A 535 -38.34 -12.18 55.07
CA GLN A 535 -39.78 -11.98 54.95
C GLN A 535 -40.32 -12.65 53.68
N SER A 536 -41.41 -13.40 53.86
CA SER A 536 -42.35 -13.68 52.78
C SER A 536 -43.56 -12.78 53.01
N THR A 537 -43.78 -11.81 52.12
CA THR A 537 -44.79 -10.76 52.33
C THR A 537 -46.21 -11.22 52.03
N THR A 538 -46.36 -12.37 51.36
CA THR A 538 -47.66 -12.88 50.89
C THR A 538 -47.88 -14.37 51.16
N ALA A 539 -46.83 -15.12 51.52
CA ALA A 539 -46.87 -16.58 51.65
C ALA A 539 -45.93 -17.04 52.78
N ASP A 540 -45.41 -18.26 52.68
CA ASP A 540 -44.67 -18.92 53.75
C ASP A 540 -43.16 -18.67 53.72
N ILE A 541 -42.53 -18.84 54.89
CA ILE A 541 -41.09 -19.05 55.02
C ILE A 541 -40.87 -20.52 55.40
N VAL A 542 -40.19 -21.27 54.53
CA VAL A 542 -39.90 -22.70 54.74
C VAL A 542 -38.41 -22.87 55.01
N ILE A 543 -38.06 -23.38 56.20
CA ILE A 543 -36.70 -23.75 56.58
C ILE A 543 -36.67 -25.26 56.76
N THR A 544 -35.82 -25.95 56.00
CA THR A 544 -35.69 -27.41 56.03
C THR A 544 -34.23 -27.79 56.11
N ALA A 545 -33.92 -28.75 56.98
CA ALA A 545 -32.61 -29.36 57.07
C ALA A 545 -32.77 -30.87 57.33
N PRO A 546 -31.99 -31.73 56.66
CA PRO A 546 -32.10 -33.19 56.83
C PRO A 546 -31.60 -33.67 58.18
N GLU A 547 -30.58 -33.00 58.75
CA GLU A 547 -29.99 -33.39 60.04
C GLU A 547 -30.61 -32.64 61.21
N ARG A 548 -30.53 -31.29 61.21
CA ARG A 548 -31.05 -30.46 62.30
C ARG A 548 -31.31 -29.01 61.89
N ILE A 549 -32.26 -28.37 62.59
CA ILE A 549 -32.48 -26.92 62.57
C ILE A 549 -32.20 -26.37 63.96
N VAL A 550 -31.41 -25.29 64.07
CA VAL A 550 -31.09 -24.62 65.34
C VAL A 550 -31.34 -23.12 65.20
N LEU A 551 -32.18 -22.56 66.06
CA LEU A 551 -32.37 -21.12 66.24
C LEU A 551 -31.79 -20.75 67.60
N ASN A 552 -30.80 -19.86 67.65
CA ASN A 552 -30.09 -19.49 68.88
C ASN A 552 -30.05 -17.96 69.03
N GLY A 553 -30.28 -17.46 70.25
CA GLY A 553 -30.14 -16.05 70.57
C GLY A 553 -30.14 -15.78 72.08
N GLY A 554 -29.25 -14.89 72.54
CA GLY A 554 -29.27 -14.36 73.91
C GLY A 554 -29.17 -15.39 75.04
N GLY A 555 -28.59 -16.57 74.77
CA GLY A 555 -28.49 -17.67 75.75
C GLY A 555 -29.67 -18.64 75.77
N GLY A 556 -30.63 -18.51 74.85
CA GLY A 556 -31.68 -19.51 74.61
C GLY A 556 -31.62 -20.08 73.18
N TYR A 557 -32.20 -21.26 72.97
CA TYR A 557 -32.28 -21.88 71.67
C TYR A 557 -33.55 -22.73 71.48
N LEU A 558 -33.90 -22.94 70.21
CA LEU A 558 -34.86 -23.93 69.74
C LEU A 558 -34.16 -24.85 68.74
N LYS A 559 -34.18 -26.16 68.99
CA LYS A 559 -33.55 -27.17 68.15
C LYS A 559 -34.56 -28.22 67.70
N ILE A 560 -34.52 -28.57 66.42
CA ILE A 560 -35.29 -29.67 65.82
C ILE A 560 -34.28 -30.68 65.28
N GLU A 561 -34.26 -31.89 65.85
CA GLU A 561 -33.25 -32.93 65.55
C GLU A 561 -33.80 -34.33 65.86
N GLY A 562 -33.64 -35.28 64.94
CA GLY A 562 -34.04 -36.68 65.16
C GLY A 562 -35.53 -36.88 65.49
N GLY A 563 -36.41 -36.00 65.02
CA GLY A 563 -37.85 -35.99 65.34
C GLY A 563 -38.22 -35.31 66.67
N ASN A 564 -37.23 -34.83 67.43
CA ASN A 564 -37.44 -34.14 68.71
C ASN A 564 -37.44 -32.62 68.53
N ILE A 565 -38.17 -31.92 69.40
CA ILE A 565 -38.11 -30.47 69.58
C ILE A 565 -37.52 -30.20 70.98
N GLU A 566 -36.37 -29.53 71.03
CA GLU A 566 -35.68 -29.14 72.27
C GLU A 566 -35.68 -27.61 72.41
N ILE A 567 -36.18 -27.12 73.54
CA ILE A 567 -36.20 -25.69 73.90
C ILE A 567 -35.32 -25.52 75.13
N GLY A 568 -34.16 -24.89 74.97
CA GLY A 568 -33.24 -24.59 76.08
C GLY A 568 -33.19 -23.11 76.38
N THR A 569 -33.35 -22.71 77.64
CA THR A 569 -33.34 -21.30 78.05
C THR A 569 -32.54 -21.13 79.34
N SER A 570 -31.80 -20.02 79.46
CA SER A 570 -31.13 -19.62 80.71
C SER A 570 -32.07 -18.96 81.74
N GLY A 571 -33.21 -18.46 81.28
CA GLY A 571 -34.32 -17.95 82.11
C GLY A 571 -35.59 -18.80 81.98
N PRO A 572 -36.74 -18.34 82.51
CA PRO A 572 -38.00 -19.09 82.43
C PRO A 572 -38.58 -19.12 80.99
N ALA A 573 -38.91 -20.31 80.50
CA ALA A 573 -39.64 -20.48 79.24
C ALA A 573 -41.13 -20.09 79.40
N THR A 574 -41.56 -19.00 78.76
CA THR A 574 -42.93 -18.47 78.89
C THR A 574 -43.74 -18.73 77.63
N PHE A 575 -44.80 -19.55 77.75
CA PHE A 575 -45.76 -19.80 76.67
C PHE A 575 -47.03 -18.98 76.93
N LYS A 576 -47.43 -18.11 75.99
CA LYS A 576 -48.64 -17.26 76.10
C LYS A 576 -49.65 -17.64 75.02
N GLY A 577 -50.88 -17.98 75.42
CA GLY A 577 -51.99 -18.33 74.52
C GLY A 577 -53.33 -18.36 75.26
N ALA A 578 -54.43 -18.13 74.55
CA ALA A 578 -55.80 -18.15 75.13
C ALA A 578 -56.24 -19.58 75.54
N ALA A 579 -55.67 -20.61 74.93
CA ALA A 579 -55.79 -22.02 75.32
C ALA A 579 -54.44 -22.73 75.10
N LYS A 580 -54.11 -23.68 75.97
CA LYS A 580 -52.93 -24.55 75.83
C LYS A 580 -53.41 -26.01 75.83
N GLU A 581 -53.59 -26.58 74.65
CA GLU A 581 -53.75 -28.02 74.51
C GLU A 581 -52.41 -28.67 74.17
N LEU A 582 -51.91 -29.50 75.09
CA LEU A 582 -50.80 -30.41 74.85
C LEU A 582 -51.39 -31.82 74.79
N THR A 583 -51.86 -32.21 73.61
CA THR A 583 -52.37 -33.56 73.37
C THR A 583 -51.22 -34.58 73.36
N GLY A 584 -51.51 -35.84 73.71
CA GLY A 584 -50.53 -36.93 73.62
C GLY A 584 -50.04 -37.13 72.18
N GLY A 585 -48.80 -37.60 72.02
CA GLY A 585 -48.12 -37.69 70.72
C GLY A 585 -48.96 -38.37 69.64
N GLY A 586 -49.15 -37.68 68.51
CA GLY A 586 -49.81 -38.26 67.34
C GLY A 586 -48.97 -39.40 66.78
N SER A 587 -49.50 -40.63 66.82
CA SER A 587 -48.89 -41.77 66.14
C SER A 587 -48.96 -41.55 64.62
N ALA A 588 -47.84 -41.15 64.01
CA ALA A 588 -47.69 -41.19 62.56
C ALA A 588 -47.24 -42.60 62.15
N SER A 589 -48.17 -43.42 61.65
CA SER A 589 -47.83 -44.64 60.93
C SER A 589 -47.26 -44.23 59.57
N ALA A 590 -45.95 -44.35 59.38
CA ALA A 590 -45.36 -44.26 58.05
C ALA A 590 -45.76 -45.50 57.24
N THR A 591 -46.69 -45.37 56.30
CA THR A 591 -46.83 -46.36 55.21
C THR A 591 -45.63 -46.21 54.28
N ALA A 592 -44.57 -46.96 54.57
CA ALA A 592 -43.54 -47.25 53.58
C ALA A 592 -44.20 -48.06 52.45
N SER A 593 -44.39 -47.43 51.29
CA SER A 593 -44.64 -48.21 50.07
C SER A 593 -43.33 -48.86 49.65
N LEU A 594 -43.16 -50.13 50.01
CA LEU A 594 -42.13 -50.99 49.45
C LEU A 594 -42.33 -51.03 47.92
N LYS A 595 -41.24 -50.86 47.16
CA LYS A 595 -41.23 -51.18 45.73
C LYS A 595 -41.71 -52.63 45.56
N LYS A 596 -42.68 -52.85 44.67
CA LYS A 596 -43.16 -54.19 44.28
C LYS A 596 -41.96 -55.10 44.00
N ALA A 597 -41.92 -56.24 44.68
CA ALA A 597 -41.07 -57.36 44.30
C ALA A 597 -41.46 -57.83 42.89
N GLY A 598 -40.45 -58.08 42.04
CA GLY A 598 -40.66 -58.70 40.73
C GLY A 598 -41.27 -60.10 40.87
N GLU A 599 -42.11 -60.48 39.91
CA GLU A 599 -42.84 -61.75 39.88
C GLU A 599 -41.90 -62.95 39.96
N ILE A 600 -42.05 -63.75 41.02
CA ILE A 600 -41.52 -65.11 41.07
C ILE A 600 -42.54 -65.99 40.34
N LYS A 601 -42.17 -66.52 39.17
CA LYS A 601 -42.97 -67.50 38.42
C LYS A 601 -43.15 -68.78 39.26
N GLY A 602 -44.33 -68.97 39.83
CA GLY A 602 -44.75 -70.26 40.38
C GLY A 602 -44.97 -71.28 39.27
N CYS A 603 -44.20 -72.38 39.28
CA CYS A 603 -44.46 -73.53 38.42
C CYS A 603 -45.69 -74.31 38.91
N ALA A 604 -46.54 -74.71 37.96
CA ALA A 604 -47.72 -75.52 38.17
C ALA A 604 -47.34 -76.95 38.60
N GLN A 605 -47.91 -77.43 39.70
CA GLN A 605 -47.94 -78.85 40.00
C GLN A 605 -48.94 -79.55 39.07
N ARG A 606 -48.45 -80.47 38.24
CA ARG A 606 -49.26 -81.48 37.55
C ARG A 606 -48.68 -82.86 37.84
N GLN A 607 -49.58 -83.79 38.17
CA GLN A 607 -49.32 -85.10 38.72
C GLN A 607 -48.43 -86.03 37.87
N VAL A 608 -47.44 -86.62 38.57
CA VAL A 608 -46.95 -88.03 38.57
C VAL A 608 -46.82 -88.80 37.24
N LYS A 609 -45.58 -89.19 36.90
CA LYS A 609 -45.10 -90.59 36.82
C LYS A 609 -43.66 -90.66 36.28
N GLY A 610 -42.82 -91.45 36.97
CA GLY A 610 -41.81 -92.30 36.33
C GLY A 610 -40.39 -91.75 36.13
N LEU A 611 -39.47 -92.38 36.86
CA LEU A 611 -38.10 -92.82 36.52
C LEU A 611 -37.12 -91.89 35.77
N ASP A 612 -35.91 -91.88 36.35
CA ASP A 612 -34.59 -91.80 35.70
C ASP A 612 -34.26 -90.47 34.99
N ALA A 613 -33.04 -89.97 34.93
CA ALA A 613 -31.73 -90.24 35.51
C ALA A 613 -30.89 -89.02 35.05
N ILE A 614 -30.03 -88.47 35.91
CA ILE A 614 -28.58 -88.44 35.70
C ILE A 614 -28.05 -87.28 34.80
N THR A 615 -27.26 -86.42 35.48
CA THR A 615 -26.05 -85.65 35.08
C THR A 615 -26.11 -84.59 33.98
N GLU A 616 -25.80 -83.34 34.34
CA GLU A 616 -24.49 -82.65 34.15
C GLU A 616 -24.20 -82.31 32.67
N PHE A 617 -24.20 -81.01 32.33
CA PHE A 617 -23.02 -80.14 32.46
C PHE A 617 -23.46 -78.68 32.56
#